data_AF-A0A5K0W5B5-F1
#
_entry.id   AF-A0A5K0W5B5-F1
#
_cell.length_a   1.000
_cell.length_b   1.000
_cell.length_c   1.000
_cell.angle_alpha   90.00
_cell.angle_beta   90.00
_cell.angle_gamma   90.00
#
_symmetry.space_group_name_H-M   'P 1'
#
loop_
_entity.id
_entity.type
_entity.pdbx_description
1 polymer ?
#
loop_
_entity_poly.entity_id
_entity_poly.type
_entity_poly.pdbx_seq_one_letter_code
_entity_poly.pdbx_strand_id
1 'polypeptide(L)'
;KELDGILKDYVGRESPLYFAERLSNHYKRSDGTGPQIYLKREDLNHTGAHKINNAVAQALLAKRLGKKRIIAETGAGQHGVATATVCARFGLDCVVYMGAQDMERQALNVFRMRLLGAE
;
A
#
# COMPACT_ATOMS: atom_id res chain seq x y z
N LYS A 1 -1.56 19.92 -2.80
CA LYS A 1 -2.34 20.36 -1.61
C LYS A 1 -3.26 19.26 -1.08
N GLU A 2 -4.31 18.83 -1.80
CA GLU A 2 -5.20 17.75 -1.31
C GLU A 2 -4.46 16.40 -1.21
N LEU A 3 -3.77 15.98 -2.28
CA LEU A 3 -2.98 14.74 -2.28
C LEU A 3 -1.94 14.72 -1.15
N ASP A 4 -1.15 15.77 -1.00
CA ASP A 4 -0.09 15.86 0.02
C ASP A 4 -0.66 15.76 1.44
N GLY A 5 -1.81 16.39 1.70
CA GLY A 5 -2.49 16.29 2.99
C GLY A 5 -2.95 14.86 3.30
N ILE A 6 -3.53 14.15 2.32
CA ILE A 6 -3.94 12.75 2.50
C ILE A 6 -2.71 11.83 2.66
N LEU A 7 -1.67 12.05 1.86
CA LEU A 7 -0.42 11.31 1.99
C LEU A 7 0.21 11.48 3.37
N LYS A 8 0.16 12.68 3.94
CA LYS A 8 0.68 12.95 5.28
C LYS A 8 -0.22 12.37 6.37
N ASP A 9 -1.48 12.78 6.40
CA ASP A 9 -2.35 12.59 7.57
C ASP A 9 -3.11 11.26 7.56
N TYR A 10 -3.35 10.67 6.38
CA TYR A 10 -4.06 9.40 6.24
C TYR A 10 -3.12 8.24 5.89
N VAL A 11 -2.16 8.45 4.98
CA VAL A 11 -1.18 7.39 4.65
C VAL A 11 -0.07 7.31 5.70
N GLY A 12 0.28 8.42 6.36
CA GLY A 12 1.35 8.46 7.36
C GLY A 12 2.73 8.81 6.79
N ARG A 13 2.79 9.52 5.66
CA ARG A 13 4.05 9.99 5.08
C ARG A 13 4.60 11.20 5.86
N GLU A 14 5.92 11.41 5.87
CA GLU A 14 6.96 10.59 5.24
C GLU A 14 7.33 9.36 6.07
N SER A 15 7.59 8.24 5.38
CA SER A 15 8.12 7.04 6.02
C SER A 15 9.60 7.23 6.41
N PRO A 16 10.06 6.75 7.58
CA PRO A 16 11.47 6.83 7.97
C PRO A 16 12.42 6.11 6.99
N LEU A 17 13.64 6.61 6.88
CA LEU A 17 14.77 5.85 6.32
C LEU A 17 15.59 5.28 7.49
N TYR A 18 15.31 4.02 7.84
CA TYR A 18 15.84 3.40 9.05
C TYR A 18 17.23 2.80 8.82
N PHE A 19 18.22 3.20 9.61
CA PHE A 19 19.54 2.58 9.58
C PHE A 19 19.52 1.22 10.29
N ALA A 20 19.77 0.13 9.55
CA ALA A 20 19.70 -1.23 10.07
C ALA A 20 21.04 -1.66 10.69
N GLU A 21 21.40 -1.09 11.84
CA GLU A 21 22.70 -1.24 12.51
C GLU A 21 23.19 -2.70 12.60
N ARG A 22 22.34 -3.61 13.09
CA ARG A 22 22.70 -5.03 13.24
C ARG A 22 22.94 -5.71 11.89
N LEU A 23 22.16 -5.36 10.87
CA LEU A 23 22.30 -5.90 9.52
C LEU A 23 23.56 -5.36 8.84
N SER A 24 23.84 -4.07 8.99
CA SER A 24 25.10 -3.47 8.54
C SER A 24 26.30 -4.13 9.22
N ASN A 25 26.25 -4.36 10.53
CA ASN A 25 27.32 -5.04 11.26
C ASN A 25 27.49 -6.49 10.82
N HIS A 26 26.41 -7.20 10.50
CA HIS A 26 26.47 -8.58 10.01
C HIS A 26 27.28 -8.72 8.70
N TYR A 27 27.17 -7.73 7.81
CA TYR A 27 27.90 -7.72 6.52
C TYR A 27 29.25 -7.02 6.57
N LYS A 28 29.73 -6.59 7.74
CA LYS A 28 31.09 -6.07 7.87
C LYS A 28 32.10 -7.19 7.68
N ARG A 29 33.15 -6.91 6.94
CA ARG A 29 34.32 -7.77 6.77
C ARG A 29 35.23 -7.67 7.99
N SER A 30 36.18 -8.58 8.09
CA SER A 30 37.16 -8.62 9.18
C SER A 30 38.05 -7.38 9.27
N ASP A 31 38.22 -6.65 8.17
CA ASP A 31 38.95 -5.36 8.11
C ASP A 31 38.09 -4.16 8.52
N GLY A 32 36.86 -4.39 9.00
CA GLY A 32 35.93 -3.36 9.42
C GLY A 32 35.17 -2.66 8.28
N THR A 33 35.47 -3.00 7.02
CA THR A 33 34.78 -2.43 5.86
C THR A 33 33.45 -3.14 5.60
N GLY A 34 32.45 -2.42 5.08
CA GLY A 34 31.15 -3.01 4.74
C GLY A 34 30.11 -1.96 4.35
N PRO A 35 28.97 -2.40 3.79
CA PRO A 35 27.90 -1.50 3.40
C PRO A 35 27.15 -0.96 4.62
N GLN A 36 26.73 0.32 4.54
CA GLN A 36 25.64 0.81 5.38
C GLN A 36 24.31 0.43 4.74
N ILE A 37 23.41 -0.16 5.52
CA ILE A 37 22.14 -0.69 5.03
C ILE A 37 21.03 0.11 5.66
N TYR A 38 20.23 0.76 4.82
CA TYR A 38 19.06 1.52 5.22
C TYR A 38 17.80 0.89 4.65
N LEU A 39 16.73 0.90 5.44
CA LEU A 39 15.42 0.39 5.07
C LEU A 39 14.47 1.58 4.92
N LYS A 40 14.00 1.85 3.71
CA LYS A 40 12.92 2.84 3.50
C LYS A 40 11.60 2.20 3.94
N ARG A 41 11.03 2.71 5.04
CA ARG A 41 9.96 2.05 5.82
C ARG A 41 8.56 2.19 5.23
N GLU A 42 8.38 1.86 3.95
CA GLU A 42 7.05 1.86 3.30
C GLU A 42 6.09 0.79 3.87
N ASP A 43 6.60 -0.14 4.68
CA ASP A 43 5.81 -1.06 5.49
C ASP A 43 4.97 -0.35 6.58
N LEU A 44 5.37 0.87 6.98
CA LEU A 44 4.64 1.67 7.96
C LEU A 44 3.52 2.52 7.37
N ASN A 45 3.41 2.59 6.04
CA ASN A 45 2.30 3.28 5.41
C ASN A 45 0.98 2.62 5.85
N HIS A 46 -0.09 3.40 5.97
CA HIS A 46 -1.43 2.83 6.16
C HIS A 46 -1.70 1.75 5.10
N THR A 47 -2.37 0.65 5.50
CA THR A 47 -2.49 -0.64 4.76
C THR A 47 -1.24 -1.53 4.72
N GLY A 48 -0.08 -1.04 5.14
CA GLY A 48 1.15 -1.82 5.32
C GLY A 48 2.03 -1.98 4.07
N ALA A 49 1.80 -1.18 3.02
CA ALA A 49 2.58 -1.25 1.79
C ALA A 49 2.62 0.09 1.02
N HIS A 50 3.60 0.23 0.12
CA HIS A 50 3.75 1.41 -0.75
C HIS A 50 2.59 1.64 -1.75
N LYS A 51 1.72 0.64 -1.97
CA LYS A 51 0.68 0.69 -3.01
C LYS A 51 -0.39 1.75 -2.74
N ILE A 52 -0.62 2.08 -1.47
CA ILE A 52 -1.61 3.11 -1.09
C ILE A 52 -1.24 4.51 -1.62
N ASN A 53 0.05 4.81 -1.80
CA ASN A 53 0.50 6.10 -2.31
C ASN A 53 -0.11 6.40 -3.69
N ASN A 54 -0.06 5.42 -4.60
CA ASN A 54 -0.65 5.52 -5.92
C ASN A 54 -2.19 5.40 -5.88
N ALA A 55 -2.73 4.50 -5.05
CA ALA A 55 -4.18 4.31 -4.94
C ALA A 55 -4.90 5.61 -4.55
N VAL A 56 -4.36 6.37 -3.58
CA VAL A 56 -4.90 7.68 -3.19
C VAL A 56 -4.91 8.64 -4.38
N ALA A 57 -3.79 8.76 -5.10
CA ALA A 57 -3.67 9.67 -6.23
C ALA A 57 -4.66 9.31 -7.35
N GLN A 58 -4.81 8.03 -7.67
CA GLN A 58 -5.75 7.57 -8.70
C GLN A 58 -7.22 7.74 -8.28
N ALA A 59 -7.56 7.50 -7.01
CA ALA A 59 -8.91 7.73 -6.51
C ALA A 59 -9.29 9.22 -6.58
N LEU A 60 -8.37 10.12 -6.21
CA LEU A 60 -8.56 11.56 -6.37
C LEU A 60 -8.73 11.96 -7.84
N LEU A 61 -7.95 11.37 -8.74
CA LEU A 61 -8.10 11.60 -10.18
C LEU A 61 -9.47 11.12 -10.69
N ALA A 62 -9.91 9.94 -10.28
CA ALA A 62 -11.21 9.40 -10.64
C ALA A 62 -12.36 10.30 -10.16
N LYS A 63 -12.29 10.80 -8.92
CA LYS A 63 -13.24 11.81 -8.41
C LYS A 63 -13.24 13.07 -9.27
N ARG A 64 -12.06 13.58 -9.62
CA ARG A 64 -11.94 14.77 -10.47
C ARG A 64 -12.53 14.56 -11.87
N LEU A 65 -12.47 13.35 -12.39
CA LEU A 65 -13.09 12.94 -13.65
C LEU A 65 -14.59 12.59 -13.54
N GLY A 66 -15.19 12.77 -12.36
CA GLY A 66 -16.60 12.45 -12.10
C GLY A 66 -16.92 10.95 -12.14
N LYS A 67 -15.91 10.08 -12.00
CA LYS A 67 -16.11 8.63 -11.95
C LYS A 67 -16.57 8.23 -10.56
N LYS A 68 -17.51 7.27 -10.51
CA LYS A 68 -18.08 6.74 -9.27
C LYS A 68 -17.61 5.33 -8.93
N ARG A 69 -16.98 4.65 -9.89
CA ARG A 69 -16.56 3.25 -9.79
C ARG A 69 -15.10 3.08 -10.19
N ILE A 70 -14.36 2.30 -9.42
CA ILE A 70 -13.00 1.86 -9.70
C ILE A 70 -12.99 0.35 -9.92
N ILE A 71 -12.23 -0.08 -10.92
CA ILE A 71 -11.86 -1.48 -11.12
C ILE A 71 -10.36 -1.63 -10.86
N ALA A 72 -9.96 -2.75 -10.26
CA ALA A 72 -8.55 -3.10 -10.10
C ALA A 72 -8.37 -4.61 -10.23
N GLU A 73 -7.17 -5.04 -10.57
CA GLU A 73 -6.74 -6.43 -10.51
C GLU A 73 -5.79 -6.68 -9.34
N THR A 74 -5.74 -7.90 -8.82
CA THR A 74 -4.75 -8.24 -7.81
C THR A 74 -4.40 -9.73 -7.80
N GLY A 75 -3.14 -10.05 -7.46
CA GLY A 75 -2.66 -11.41 -7.19
C GLY A 75 -2.47 -11.62 -5.68
N ALA A 76 -1.41 -11.04 -5.09
CA ALA A 76 -1.18 -11.16 -3.64
C ALA A 76 -2.21 -10.43 -2.75
N GLY A 77 -3.10 -9.61 -3.32
CA GLY A 77 -4.17 -8.91 -2.61
C GLY A 77 -3.82 -7.52 -2.07
N GLN A 78 -2.54 -7.18 -1.91
CA GLN A 78 -2.13 -5.87 -1.35
C GLN A 78 -2.55 -4.66 -2.21
N HIS A 79 -2.59 -4.82 -3.53
CA HIS A 79 -3.11 -3.76 -4.40
C HIS A 79 -4.62 -3.60 -4.22
N GLY A 80 -5.36 -4.70 -4.24
CA GLY A 80 -6.80 -4.69 -4.03
C GLY A 80 -7.20 -4.10 -2.67
N VAL A 81 -6.49 -4.45 -1.58
CA VAL A 81 -6.72 -3.86 -0.25
C VAL A 81 -6.48 -2.35 -0.26
N ALA A 82 -5.40 -1.87 -0.88
CA ALA A 82 -5.13 -0.44 -0.98
C ALA A 82 -6.22 0.29 -1.78
N THR A 83 -6.65 -0.27 -2.92
CA THR A 83 -7.72 0.29 -3.76
C THR A 83 -9.07 0.30 -3.03
N ALA A 84 -9.45 -0.80 -2.39
CA ALA A 84 -10.68 -0.89 -1.58
C ALA A 84 -10.68 0.13 -0.44
N THR A 85 -9.54 0.30 0.24
CA THR A 85 -9.38 1.26 1.35
C THR A 85 -9.65 2.69 0.89
N VAL A 86 -9.05 3.11 -0.23
CA VAL A 86 -9.24 4.48 -0.73
C VAL A 86 -10.64 4.68 -1.32
N CYS A 87 -11.23 3.65 -1.94
CA CYS A 87 -12.60 3.71 -2.45
C CYS A 87 -13.60 3.89 -1.30
N ALA A 88 -13.47 3.10 -0.23
CA ALA A 88 -14.26 3.25 0.99
C ALA A 88 -14.15 4.65 1.59
N ARG A 89 -12.93 5.20 1.68
CA ARG A 89 -12.68 6.57 2.16
C ARG A 89 -13.39 7.63 1.33
N PHE A 90 -13.40 7.47 0.01
CA PHE A 90 -13.88 8.49 -0.92
C PHE A 90 -15.32 8.30 -1.38
N GLY A 91 -16.00 7.23 -0.93
CA GLY A 91 -17.35 6.89 -1.36
C GLY A 91 -17.41 6.48 -2.83
N LEU A 92 -16.42 5.72 -3.30
CA LEU A 92 -16.38 5.14 -4.65
C LEU A 92 -16.73 3.65 -4.57
N ASP A 93 -17.47 3.16 -5.57
CA ASP A 93 -17.68 1.72 -5.75
C ASP A 93 -16.37 1.06 -6.17
N CYS A 94 -16.05 -0.10 -5.62
CA CYS A 94 -14.81 -0.81 -5.88
C CYS A 94 -15.08 -2.26 -6.27
N VAL A 95 -14.54 -2.69 -7.41
CA VAL A 95 -14.56 -4.08 -7.85
C VAL A 95 -13.11 -4.54 -8.08
N VAL A 96 -12.71 -5.63 -7.43
CA VAL A 96 -11.36 -6.18 -7.51
C VAL A 96 -11.38 -7.57 -8.14
N TYR A 97 -10.78 -7.69 -9.32
CA TYR A 97 -10.58 -8.98 -9.98
C TYR A 97 -9.36 -9.69 -9.42
N MET A 98 -9.54 -10.92 -8.97
CA MET A 98 -8.49 -11.75 -8.38
C MET A 98 -8.63 -13.19 -8.89
N GLY A 99 -7.51 -13.84 -9.21
CA GLY A 99 -7.53 -15.23 -9.66
C GLY A 99 -8.03 -16.16 -8.54
N ALA A 100 -8.87 -17.15 -8.88
CA ALA A 100 -9.52 -18.01 -7.88
C ALA A 100 -8.53 -18.69 -6.92
N GLN A 101 -7.40 -19.19 -7.45
CA GLN A 101 -6.35 -19.80 -6.63
C GLN A 101 -5.68 -18.79 -5.67
N ASP A 102 -5.51 -17.54 -6.10
CA ASP A 102 -4.96 -16.49 -5.24
C ASP A 102 -5.98 -16.05 -4.18
N MET A 103 -7.28 -16.06 -4.49
CA MET A 103 -8.33 -15.79 -3.51
C MET A 103 -8.29 -16.80 -2.36
N GLU A 104 -8.06 -18.07 -2.66
CA GLU A 104 -7.88 -19.12 -1.64
C GLU A 104 -6.60 -18.90 -0.83
N ARG A 105 -5.46 -18.69 -1.50
CA ARG A 105 -4.15 -18.51 -0.86
C ARG A 105 -4.06 -17.24 0.00
N GLN A 106 -4.79 -16.19 -0.39
CA GLN A 106 -4.74 -14.86 0.22
C GLN A 106 -6.08 -14.50 0.88
N ALA A 107 -6.75 -15.49 1.49
CA ALA A 107 -8.07 -15.36 2.10
C ALA A 107 -8.19 -14.15 3.05
N LEU A 108 -7.13 -13.81 3.79
CA LEU A 108 -7.12 -12.63 4.68
C LEU A 108 -7.24 -11.31 3.91
N ASN A 109 -6.58 -11.18 2.77
CA ASN A 109 -6.68 -9.96 1.95
C ASN A 109 -8.04 -9.90 1.23
N VAL A 110 -8.58 -11.04 0.78
CA VAL A 110 -9.96 -11.11 0.27
C VAL A 110 -10.96 -10.65 1.33
N PHE A 111 -10.83 -11.16 2.55
CA PHE A 111 -11.68 -10.76 3.67
C PHE A 111 -11.58 -9.26 3.97
N ARG A 112 -10.37 -8.70 4.01
CA ARG A 112 -10.15 -7.26 4.19
C ARG A 112 -10.80 -6.41 3.10
N MET A 113 -10.68 -6.82 1.82
CA MET A 113 -11.32 -6.11 0.71
C MET A 113 -12.85 -6.10 0.87
N ARG A 114 -13.44 -7.23 1.22
CA ARG A 114 -14.89 -7.35 1.46
C ARG A 114 -15.36 -6.53 2.67
N LEU A 115 -14.59 -6.52 3.76
CA LEU A 115 -14.87 -5.67 4.93
C LEU A 115 -14.87 -4.17 4.58
N LEU A 116 -14.07 -3.77 3.58
CA LEU A 116 -14.02 -2.41 3.06
C LEU A 116 -15.12 -2.13 2.02
N GLY A 117 -16.00 -3.09 1.75
CA GLY A 117 -17.13 -2.96 0.82
C GLY A 117 -16.78 -3.14 -0.65
N ALA A 118 -15.59 -3.67 -0.98
CA ALA A 118 -15.25 -4.02 -2.36
C ALA A 118 -15.86 -5.37 -2.75
N GLU A 119 -16.26 -5.48 -4.02
CA GLU A 119 -16.70 -6.71 -4.68
C GLU A 119 -15.52 -7.53 -5.21
#